data_AF-A0A358HQY1-F1
#
_entry.id   AF-A0A358HQY1-F1
#
_cell.length_a   1.000
_cell.length_b   1.000
_cell.length_c   1.000
_cell.angle_alpha   90.00
_cell.angle_beta   90.00
_cell.angle_gamma   90.00
#
_symmetry.space_group_name_H-M   'P 1'
#
loop_
_entity.id
_entity.type
_entity.pdbx_description
1 polymer ?
#
loop_
_entity_poly.entity_id
_entity_poly.type
_entity_poly.pdbx_seq_one_letter_code
_entity_poly.pdbx_strand_id
1 'polypeptide(L)'
;SLGESGMYLHGAPYVFAPDEQTHVPMFTWMSPGFAASRNVQPDCLDTAARTGSFSHDNLFSTVLGVMRVQTKVYQPKLDIFGGCEDSIYRADLDAELQADDGLKVQ
;
A
#
# COMPACT_ATOMS: atom_id res chain seq x y z
N SER A 1 10.87 22.54 -3.02
CA SER A 1 12.14 23.23 -3.33
C SER A 1 12.35 24.40 -2.40
N LEU A 2 13.51 24.43 -1.76
CA LEU A 2 13.97 25.47 -0.84
C LEU A 2 15.02 26.39 -1.49
N GLY A 3 15.17 26.35 -2.82
CA GLY A 3 16.11 27.17 -3.60
C GLY A 3 17.06 26.36 -4.48
N GLU A 4 16.95 25.03 -4.47
CA GLU A 4 17.78 24.14 -5.28
C GLU A 4 17.61 24.46 -6.76
N SER A 5 18.72 24.64 -7.48
CA SER A 5 18.73 25.04 -8.90
C SER A 5 17.90 26.30 -9.21
N GLY A 6 17.73 27.20 -8.23
CA GLY A 6 16.92 28.42 -8.38
C GLY A 6 15.40 28.19 -8.31
N MET A 7 14.95 26.97 -8.01
CA MET A 7 13.53 26.64 -7.86
C MET A 7 13.09 26.81 -6.40
N TYR A 8 11.90 27.37 -6.20
CA TYR A 8 11.29 27.57 -4.88
C TYR A 8 9.89 26.96 -4.83
N LEU A 9 9.37 26.76 -3.62
CA LEU A 9 8.01 26.27 -3.36
C LEU A 9 7.79 24.86 -3.94
N HIS A 10 6.61 24.63 -4.52
CA HIS A 10 6.12 23.36 -5.06
C HIS A 10 5.27 23.62 -6.31
N GLY A 11 4.85 22.56 -7.00
CA GLY A 11 3.96 22.64 -8.16
C GLY A 11 4.68 22.71 -9.50
N ALA A 12 5.95 22.31 -9.56
CA ALA A 12 6.60 22.04 -10.83
C ALA A 12 5.81 20.95 -11.59
N PRO A 13 5.64 21.04 -12.92
CA PRO A 13 5.03 19.96 -13.68
C PRO A 13 5.76 18.64 -13.40
N TYR A 14 5.02 17.54 -13.14
CA TYR A 14 5.59 16.31 -12.58
C TYR A 14 6.81 15.78 -13.36
N VAL A 15 6.77 15.85 -14.69
CA VAL A 15 7.87 15.42 -15.58
C VAL A 15 9.16 16.24 -15.44
N PHE A 16 9.10 17.40 -14.79
CA PHE A 16 10.22 18.30 -14.51
C PHE A 16 10.40 18.58 -13.02
N ALA A 17 9.57 17.97 -12.17
CA ALA A 17 9.62 18.20 -10.73
C ALA A 17 10.87 17.51 -10.17
N PRO A 18 11.67 18.22 -9.35
CA PRO A 18 12.85 17.61 -8.75
C PRO A 18 12.44 16.67 -7.61
N ASP A 19 13.36 15.83 -7.17
CA ASP A 19 13.11 14.82 -6.12
C ASP A 19 12.56 15.45 -4.83
N GLU A 20 12.96 16.68 -4.48
CA GLU A 20 12.44 17.38 -3.31
C GLU A 20 10.94 17.70 -3.38
N GLN A 21 10.31 17.58 -4.55
CA GLN A 21 8.87 17.75 -4.73
C GLN A 21 8.11 16.43 -4.94
N THR A 22 8.79 15.33 -5.24
CA THR A 22 8.16 14.03 -5.60
C THR A 22 8.52 12.88 -4.66
N HIS A 23 9.70 12.90 -4.04
CA HIS A 23 10.14 11.92 -3.06
C HIS A 23 9.66 12.34 -1.66
N VAL A 24 8.57 11.73 -1.21
CA VAL A 24 7.93 12.08 0.07
C VAL A 24 8.17 11.00 1.15
N PRO A 25 8.25 11.39 2.43
CA PRO A 25 8.39 10.41 3.51
C PRO A 25 7.05 9.71 3.78
N MET A 26 7.14 8.42 4.14
CA MET A 26 6.02 7.64 4.66
C MET A 26 6.52 6.79 5.82
N PHE A 27 5.76 6.77 6.92
CA PHE A 27 6.04 5.94 8.09
C PHE A 27 4.78 5.22 8.52
N THR A 28 4.93 4.03 9.06
CA THR A 28 3.83 3.29 9.70
C THR A 28 4.22 2.89 11.11
N TRP A 29 3.25 2.90 12.00
CA TRP A 29 3.34 2.36 13.34
C TRP A 29 2.13 1.48 13.57
N MET A 30 2.32 0.37 14.28
CA MET A 30 1.26 -0.52 14.66
C MET A 30 1.44 -0.99 16.10
N SER A 31 0.33 -1.16 16.82
CA SER A 31 0.36 -1.68 18.18
C SER A 31 0.73 -3.17 18.18
N PRO A 32 1.32 -3.70 19.28
CA PRO A 32 1.64 -5.13 19.37
C PRO A 32 0.42 -6.03 19.16
N GLY A 33 -0.75 -5.65 19.71
CA GLY A 33 -1.99 -6.40 19.54
C GLY A 33 -2.48 -6.43 18.09
N PHE A 34 -2.34 -5.32 17.37
CA PHE A 34 -2.68 -5.26 15.95
C PHE A 34 -1.76 -6.16 15.13
N ALA A 35 -0.44 -6.03 15.30
CA ALA A 35 0.55 -6.84 14.61
C ALA A 35 0.32 -8.35 14.86
N ALA A 36 0.03 -8.73 16.11
CA ALA A 36 -0.28 -10.11 16.48
C ALA A 36 -1.59 -10.61 15.84
N SER A 37 -2.66 -9.80 15.84
CA SER A 37 -3.97 -10.17 15.26
C SER A 37 -3.95 -10.40 13.74
N ARG A 38 -2.87 -9.95 13.08
CA ARG A 38 -2.68 -10.02 11.64
C ARG A 38 -1.47 -10.87 11.24
N ASN A 39 -0.76 -11.41 12.23
CA ASN A 39 0.49 -12.13 12.02
C ASN A 39 1.48 -11.34 11.14
N VAL A 40 1.60 -10.04 11.40
CA VAL A 40 2.52 -9.17 10.68
C VAL A 40 3.94 -9.63 10.96
N GLN A 41 4.72 -9.84 9.90
CA GLN A 41 6.13 -10.20 9.95
C GLN A 41 6.99 -8.92 9.91
N PRO A 42 7.55 -8.45 11.04
CA PRO A 42 8.22 -7.16 11.10
C PRO A 42 9.48 -7.10 10.22
N ASP A 43 10.24 -8.21 10.17
CA ASP A 43 11.46 -8.30 9.36
C ASP A 43 11.16 -8.25 7.85
N CYS A 44 10.01 -8.81 7.44
CA CYS A 44 9.53 -8.70 6.06
C CYS A 44 9.20 -7.25 5.73
N LEU A 45 8.48 -6.54 6.61
CA LEU A 45 8.13 -5.13 6.39
C LEU A 45 9.34 -4.22 6.39
N ASP A 46 10.31 -4.42 7.28
CA ASP A 46 11.56 -3.64 7.27
C ASP A 46 12.35 -3.88 5.97
N THR A 47 12.43 -5.12 5.50
CA THR A 47 13.04 -5.46 4.20
C THR A 47 12.30 -4.79 3.05
N ALA A 48 10.96 -4.87 3.02
CA ALA A 48 10.14 -4.23 2.00
C ALA A 48 10.31 -2.71 2.01
N ALA A 49 10.36 -2.07 3.17
CA ALA A 49 10.56 -0.63 3.30
C ALA A 49 11.95 -0.17 2.81
N ARG A 50 12.99 -0.99 3.00
CA ARG A 50 14.37 -0.66 2.56
C ARG A 50 14.62 -0.89 1.08
N THR A 51 13.97 -1.90 0.50
CA THR A 51 14.29 -2.40 -0.85
C THR A 51 13.20 -2.10 -1.88
N GLY A 52 11.99 -1.80 -1.42
CA GLY A 52 10.85 -1.50 -2.27
C GLY A 52 10.88 -0.07 -2.81
N SER A 53 10.13 0.12 -3.90
CA SER A 53 9.79 1.45 -4.42
C SER A 53 8.27 1.58 -4.34
N PHE A 54 7.80 2.63 -3.68
CA PHE A 54 6.38 2.86 -3.42
C PHE A 54 5.99 4.27 -3.84
N SER A 55 4.72 4.43 -4.18
CA SER A 55 4.10 5.72 -4.50
C SER A 55 2.75 5.86 -3.78
N HIS A 56 2.05 6.97 -4.01
CA HIS A 56 0.67 7.11 -3.55
C HIS A 56 -0.29 6.07 -4.17
N ASP A 57 0.08 5.38 -5.26
CA ASP A 57 -0.72 4.32 -5.87
C ASP A 57 -0.92 3.14 -4.88
N ASN A 58 0.03 2.93 -3.98
CA ASN A 58 -0.04 1.89 -2.96
C ASN A 58 -1.04 2.19 -1.84
N LEU A 59 -1.30 3.47 -1.56
CA LEU A 59 -2.02 3.89 -0.36
C LEU A 59 -3.44 3.32 -0.32
N PHE A 60 -4.14 3.36 -1.46
CA PHE A 60 -5.54 2.93 -1.54
C PHE A 60 -5.72 1.46 -1.17
N SER A 61 -5.01 0.56 -1.86
CA SER A 61 -5.11 -0.87 -1.58
C SER A 61 -4.54 -1.23 -0.22
N THR A 62 -3.48 -0.55 0.23
CA THR A 62 -2.92 -0.74 1.58
C THR A 62 -3.96 -0.44 2.67
N VAL A 63 -4.73 0.65 2.55
CA VAL A 63 -5.80 0.98 3.51
C VAL A 63 -6.93 -0.06 3.47
N LEU A 64 -7.35 -0.49 2.28
CA LEU A 64 -8.39 -1.53 2.15
C LEU A 64 -7.94 -2.85 2.77
N GLY A 65 -6.70 -3.29 2.51
CA GLY A 65 -6.11 -4.49 3.11
C GLY A 65 -6.04 -4.37 4.62
N VAL A 66 -5.58 -3.23 5.13
CA VAL A 66 -5.52 -2.96 6.58
C VAL A 66 -6.89 -3.06 7.25
N MET A 67 -7.92 -2.52 6.61
CA MET A 67 -9.28 -2.48 7.13
C MET A 67 -10.08 -3.76 6.83
N ARG A 68 -9.49 -4.73 6.12
CA ARG A 68 -10.14 -5.97 5.67
C ARG A 68 -11.40 -5.72 4.85
N VAL A 69 -11.36 -4.73 3.96
CA VAL A 69 -12.48 -4.43 3.05
C VAL A 69 -12.42 -5.35 1.84
N GLN A 70 -13.48 -6.10 1.61
CA GLN A 70 -13.65 -6.92 0.41
C GLN A 70 -14.25 -6.08 -0.72
N THR A 71 -13.54 -5.95 -1.85
CA THR A 71 -14.02 -5.18 -3.00
C THR A 71 -13.24 -5.49 -4.26
N LYS A 72 -13.89 -5.46 -5.43
CA LYS A 72 -13.28 -5.74 -6.74
C LYS A 72 -12.18 -4.76 -7.14
N VAL A 73 -12.15 -3.58 -6.52
CA VAL A 73 -11.13 -2.56 -6.78
C VAL A 73 -9.87 -2.72 -5.94
N TYR A 74 -9.84 -3.67 -5.01
CA TYR A 74 -8.63 -3.99 -4.25
C TYR A 74 -7.59 -4.64 -5.16
N GLN A 75 -6.36 -4.14 -5.12
CA GLN A 75 -5.25 -4.68 -5.90
C GLN A 75 -4.16 -5.20 -4.97
N PRO A 76 -4.03 -6.53 -4.79
CA PRO A 76 -3.08 -7.11 -3.83
C PRO A 76 -1.61 -6.73 -4.06
N LYS A 77 -1.24 -6.39 -5.31
CA LYS A 77 0.12 -5.93 -5.66
C LYS A 77 0.42 -4.51 -5.18
N LEU A 78 -0.61 -3.72 -4.91
CA LEU A 78 -0.49 -2.35 -4.41
C LEU A 78 -0.60 -2.27 -2.88
N ASP A 79 -0.98 -3.36 -2.20
CA ASP A 79 -0.95 -3.44 -0.74
C ASP A 79 0.49 -3.67 -0.23
N ILE A 80 1.01 -2.68 0.50
CA ILE A 80 2.34 -2.72 1.12
C ILE A 80 2.45 -3.85 2.15
N PHE A 81 1.38 -4.13 2.89
CA PHE A 81 1.39 -5.15 3.94
C PHE A 81 1.07 -6.55 3.40
N GLY A 82 0.42 -6.63 2.24
CA GLY A 82 -0.10 -7.88 1.69
C GLY A 82 0.93 -8.99 1.43
N GLY A 83 2.23 -8.65 1.37
CA GLY A 83 3.33 -9.62 1.28
C GLY A 83 3.91 -10.08 2.61
N CYS A 84 3.57 -9.41 3.71
CA CYS A 84 4.20 -9.56 5.03
C CYS A 84 3.20 -9.89 6.15
N GLU A 85 2.00 -10.32 5.79
CA GLU A 85 0.94 -10.78 6.69
C GLU A 85 0.49 -12.19 6.29
N ASP A 86 -0.36 -12.81 7.12
CA ASP A 86 -0.75 -14.21 6.90
C ASP A 86 -1.44 -14.45 5.55
N SER A 87 -1.01 -15.50 4.84
CA SER A 87 -1.49 -15.81 3.48
C SER A 87 -2.90 -16.42 3.46
N ILE A 88 -3.34 -16.98 4.59
CA ILE A 88 -4.67 -17.60 4.73
C ILE A 88 -5.77 -16.56 4.45
N TYR A 89 -5.60 -15.31 4.92
CA TYR A 89 -6.58 -14.25 4.68
C TYR A 89 -6.61 -13.74 3.23
N ARG A 90 -5.48 -13.82 2.51
CA ARG A 90 -5.45 -13.48 1.08
C ARG A 90 -6.22 -14.49 0.25
N ALA A 91 -6.13 -15.77 0.60
CA ALA A 91 -6.89 -16.82 -0.08
C ALA A 91 -8.40 -16.64 0.12
N ASP A 92 -8.84 -16.24 1.32
CA ASP A 92 -10.26 -15.97 1.60
C ASP A 92 -10.78 -14.75 0.81
N LEU A 93 -10.02 -13.65 0.74
CA LEU A 93 -10.39 -12.47 -0.05
C LEU A 93 -10.51 -12.79 -1.56
N ASP A 94 -9.54 -13.56 -2.08
CA ASP A 94 -9.51 -13.94 -3.50
C ASP A 94 -10.64 -14.93 -3.84
N ALA A 95 -10.99 -15.84 -2.92
CA ALA A 95 -12.06 -16.82 -3.11
C ALA A 95 -13.46 -16.18 -3.16
N GLU A 96 -13.74 -15.17 -2.33
CA GLU A 96 -15.05 -14.50 -2.32
C GLU A 96 -15.23 -13.50 -3.47
N LEU A 97 -14.15 -12.86 -3.93
CA LEU A 97 -14.17 -12.07 -5.17
C LEU A 97 -14.54 -12.91 -6.39
N GLN A 98 -14.02 -14.15 -6.46
CA GLN A 98 -14.39 -15.10 -7.52
C GLN A 98 -15.82 -15.61 -7.38
N ALA A 99 -16.36 -15.67 -6.16
CA ALA A 99 -17.75 -16.07 -5.92
C ALA A 99 -18.77 -15.00 -6.36
N ASP A 100 -18.45 -13.71 -6.21
CA ASP A 100 -19.33 -12.59 -6.61
C ASP A 100 -19.37 -12.37 -8.15
N ASP A 101 -18.35 -12.81 -8.89
CA ASP A 101 -18.39 -12.85 -10.36
C ASP A 101 -19.28 -13.98 -10.93
N GLY A 102 -19.68 -14.94 -10.07
CA GLY A 102 -20.59 -16.05 -10.41
C GLY A 102 -22.08 -15.70 -10.31
N LEU A 103 -22.45 -14.58 -9.71
CA LEU A 103 -23.84 -14.16 -9.58
C LEU A 103 -24.32 -13.51 -10.89
N LYS A 104 -24.62 -14.35 -11.89
CA LYS A 104 -25.44 -13.91 -13.03
C LYS A 104 -26.83 -13.56 -12.48
N VAL A 105 -27.10 -12.26 -12.38
CA VAL A 105 -28.44 -11.72 -12.18
C VAL A 105 -29.32 -12.30 -13.29
N GLN A 106 -30.20 -13.25 -12.93
CA GLN A 106 -31.33 -13.64 -13.75
C GLN A 106 -32.42 -12.57 -13.67
#